data_AF-A0A7R9RAF4-F1
#
_entry.id   AF-A0A7R9RAF4-F1
#
_cell.length_a   1.000
_cell.length_b   1.000
_cell.length_c   1.000
_cell.angle_alpha   90.00
_cell.angle_beta   90.00
_cell.angle_gamma   90.00
#
_symmetry.space_group_name_H-M   'P 1'
#
loop_
_entity.id
_entity.type
_entity.pdbx_description
1 polymer ?
#
loop_
_entity_poly.entity_id
_entity_poly.type
_entity_poly.pdbx_seq_one_letter_code
_entity_poly.pdbx_strand_id
1 'polypeptide(L)' 'MHVGLGYSNRSEKDAFNKAIKMLQDIGVKTNSISLDKHYSTKKTLKLSGKETAIYVIPKKNLSRIGFD' A
#
# COMPACT_ATOMS: atom_id res chain seq x y z
N MET A 1 -7.03 12.94 -9.91
CA MET A 1 -5.98 12.55 -8.94
C MET A 1 -6.67 12.40 -7.59
N HIS A 2 -6.62 11.22 -6.96
CA HIS A 2 -7.24 10.98 -5.65
C HIS A 2 -6.14 10.87 -4.60
N VAL A 3 -6.35 11.48 -3.43
CA VAL A 3 -5.39 11.47 -2.32
C VAL A 3 -6.08 10.91 -1.10
N GLY A 4 -5.53 9.83 -0.53
CA GLY A 4 -5.94 9.30 0.76
C GLY A 4 -5.06 9.89 1.86
N LEU A 5 -5.66 10.36 2.95
CA LEU A 5 -4.94 10.88 4.11
C LEU A 5 -5.24 10.02 5.33
N GLY A 6 -4.21 9.75 6.13
CA GLY A 6 -4.35 9.06 7.39
C GLY A 6 -3.48 9.71 8.45
N TYR A 7 -4.03 9.87 9.65
CA TYR A 7 -3.31 10.39 10.81
C TYR A 7 -3.29 9.38 11.94
N SER A 8 -2.16 9.33 12.65
CA SER A 8 -2.00 8.49 13.83
C SER A 8 -0.95 9.06 14.77
N ASN A 9 -1.30 9.12 16.06
CA ASN A 9 -0.35 9.38 17.15
C ASN A 9 0.39 8.11 17.61
N ARG A 10 0.07 6.95 17.04
CA ARG A 10 0.65 5.67 17.45
C ARG A 10 1.86 5.29 16.60
N SER A 11 1.69 5.32 15.27
CA SER A 11 2.77 5.00 14.33
C SER A 11 2.42 5.44 12.92
N GLU A 12 3.44 5.69 12.11
CA GLU A 12 3.31 5.95 10.67
C GLU A 12 2.54 4.82 9.95
N LYS A 13 2.77 3.57 10.35
CA LYS A 13 2.08 2.40 9.78
C LYS A 13 0.57 2.42 10.02
N ASP A 14 0.14 2.89 11.19
CA ASP A 14 -1.27 3.03 11.50
C ASP A 14 -1.92 4.14 10.67
N ALA A 15 -1.21 5.27 10.49
CA ALA A 15 -1.62 6.34 9.56
C ALA A 15 -1.75 5.81 8.12
N PHE A 16 -0.76 5.05 7.64
CA PHE A 16 -0.82 4.40 6.32
C PHE A 16 -2.06 3.50 6.16
N ASN A 17 -2.33 2.62 7.13
CA ASN A 17 -3.49 1.72 7.06
C ASN A 17 -4.81 2.50 7.00
N LYS A 18 -4.93 3.60 7.74
CA LYS A 18 -6.11 4.47 7.70
C LYS A 18 -6.28 5.15 6.34
N ALA A 19 -5.20 5.62 5.74
CA ALA A 19 -5.23 6.22 4.39
C ALA A 19 -5.67 5.21 3.32
N ILE A 20 -5.15 3.97 3.37
CA ILE A 20 -5.55 2.90 2.46
C ILE A 20 -7.02 2.52 2.65
N LYS A 21 -7.47 2.41 3.90
CA LYS A 21 -8.89 2.12 4.20
C LYS A 21 -9.80 3.21 3.64
N MET A 22 -9.44 4.48 3.82
CA MET A 22 -10.18 5.61 3.25
C MET A 22 -10.33 5.48 1.72
N LEU A 23 -9.25 5.13 1.02
CA LEU A 23 -9.29 4.94 -0.43
C LEU A 23 -10.21 3.78 -0.84
N GLN A 24 -10.24 2.69 -0.06
CA GLN A 24 -11.13 1.55 -0.28
C GLN A 24 -12.60 1.91 -0.04
N ASP A 25 -12.90 2.63 1.05
CA ASP A 25 -14.26 3.00 1.45
C ASP A 25 -14.90 3.99 0.45
N ILE A 26 -14.11 4.86 -0.17
CA ILE A 26 -14.59 5.81 -1.21
C ILE A 26 -14.92 5.06 -2.53
N GLY A 27 -14.51 3.79 -2.68
CA GLY A 27 -14.84 2.98 -3.85
C GLY A 27 -14.05 3.33 -5.11
N VAL A 28 -12.97 4.10 -4.98
CA VAL A 28 -12.11 4.45 -6.12
C VAL A 28 -11.26 3.24 -6.49
N LYS A 29 -11.46 2.71 -7.71
CA LYS A 29 -10.54 1.73 -8.29
C LYS A 29 -9.15 2.35 -8.42
N THR A 30 -8.19 1.83 -7.65
CA THR A 30 -6.79 2.24 -7.72
C THR A 30 -6.11 1.45 -8.83
N ASN A 31 -5.77 2.13 -9.92
CA ASN A 31 -5.10 1.49 -11.06
C ASN A 31 -3.65 1.14 -10.75
N SER A 32 -2.97 2.02 -10.01
CA SER A 32 -1.57 1.82 -9.62
C SER A 32 -1.24 2.47 -8.30
N ILE A 33 -0.31 1.87 -7.55
CA ILE A 33 0.25 2.44 -6.32
C ILE A 33 1.76 2.25 -6.27
N SER A 34 2.47 3.28 -5.81
CA SER A 34 3.91 3.22 -5.54
C SER A 34 4.13 3.20 -4.04
N LEU A 35 4.84 2.17 -3.56
CA LEU A 35 5.12 1.97 -2.14
C LEU A 35 6.58 2.27 -1.83
N ASP A 36 6.81 3.00 -0.74
CA ASP A 36 8.14 3.16 -0.18
C ASP A 36 8.70 1.80 0.33
N LYS A 37 10.03 1.73 0.53
CA LYS A 37 10.75 0.55 1.02
C LYS A 37 10.18 -0.02 2.33
N HIS A 38 9.62 0.81 3.20
CA HIS A 38 9.07 0.36 4.49
C HIS A 38 7.71 -0.32 4.34
N TYR A 39 6.97 -0.01 3.27
CA TYR A 39 5.65 -0.55 2.97
C TYR A 39 5.67 -1.65 1.91
N SER A 40 6.81 -1.84 1.23
CA SER A 40 7.04 -2.87 0.21
C SER A 40 7.17 -4.28 0.80
N THR A 41 6.09 -4.78 1.44
CA THR A 41 6.00 -6.11 2.05
C THR A 41 4.86 -6.92 1.44
N LYS A 42 4.98 -8.27 1.40
CA LYS A 42 3.91 -9.16 0.91
C LYS A 42 2.54 -8.86 1.53
N LYS A 43 2.49 -8.52 2.83
CA LYS A 43 1.24 -8.19 3.52
C LYS A 43 0.58 -6.92 2.96
N THR A 44 1.37 -5.90 2.65
CA THR A 44 0.86 -4.66 2.06
C THR A 44 0.40 -4.87 0.62
N LEU A 45 1.11 -5.69 -0.15
CA LEU A 45 0.74 -6.01 -1.54
C LEU A 45 -0.69 -6.61 -1.60
N LYS A 46 -1.01 -7.51 -0.67
CA LYS A 46 -2.34 -8.13 -0.54
C LYS A 46 -3.49 -7.18 -0.21
N LEU A 47 -3.19 -5.94 0.23
CA LEU A 47 -4.23 -4.93 0.47
C LEU A 47 -4.74 -4.30 -0.82
N SER A 48 -3.97 -4.42 -1.91
CA SER A 48 -4.37 -3.93 -3.23
C SER A 48 -5.05 -5.06 -4.00
N GLY A 49 -6.03 -4.71 -4.84
CA GLY A 49 -6.73 -5.69 -5.68
C GLY A 49 -5.82 -6.30 -6.75
N LYS A 50 -6.21 -7.45 -7.31
CA LYS A 50 -5.46 -8.14 -8.38
C LYS A 50 -5.25 -7.28 -9.64
N GLU A 51 -6.11 -6.28 -9.85
CA GLU A 51 -6.07 -5.36 -10.99
C GLU A 51 -5.17 -4.13 -10.76
N THR A 52 -4.66 -3.93 -9.54
CA THR A 52 -3.82 -2.76 -9.21
C THR A 52 -2.35 -3.07 -9.51
N ALA A 53 -1.71 -2.25 -10.34
CA ALA A 53 -0.27 -2.30 -10.55
C ALA A 53 0.46 -1.78 -9.31
N ILE A 54 1.38 -2.55 -8.74
CA ILE A 54 2.10 -2.16 -7.52
C ILE A 54 3.58 -2.01 -7.82
N TYR A 55 4.08 -0.79 -7.64
CA TYR A 55 5.50 -0.47 -7.74
C TYR A 55 6.11 -0.46 -6.35
N VAL A 56 7.18 -1.22 -6.16
CA VAL A 56 7.82 -1.42 -4.86
C VAL A 56 9.29 -1.07 -4.90
N ILE A 57 9.77 -0.48 -3.81
CA ILE A 57 11.20 -0.35 -3.55
C ILE A 57 11.64 -1.55 -2.71
N PRO A 58 12.43 -2.48 -3.25
CA PRO A 58 12.76 -3.72 -2.57
C PRO A 58 13.68 -3.49 -1.36
N LYS A 59 13.37 -4.14 -0.23
CA LYS A 59 14.29 -4.19 0.92
C LYS A 59 15.32 -5.30 0.69
N LYS A 60 16.50 -4.96 0.15
CA LYS A 60 17.72 -5.79 -0.07
C LYS A 60 17.53 -7.16 -0.79
N ASN A 61 16.51 -7.95 -0.45
CA ASN A 61 16.18 -9.26 -0.99
C ASN A 61 14.89 -9.19 -1.83
N LEU A 62 15.07 -9.05 -3.14
CA LEU A 62 13.99 -9.10 -4.14
C LEU A 62 13.23 -10.43 -4.14
N SER A 63 13.90 -11.54 -3.78
CA SER A 63 13.33 -12.90 -3.79
C SER A 63 12.14 -13.11 -2.85
N ARG A 64 11.89 -12.18 -1.91
CA ARG A 64 10.75 -12.23 -0.99
C ARG A 64 9.57 -11.36 -1.43
N ILE A 65 9.64 -10.73 -2.59
CA ILE A 65 8.66 -9.76 -3.08
C ILE A 65 7.80 -10.41 -4.17
N GLY A 66 6.47 -10.39 -3.98
CA GLY A 66 5.51 -10.99 -4.90
C GLY A 66 4.24 -11.45 -4.19
N PHE A 67 3.19 -11.69 -4.98
CA PHE A 67 2.07 -12.55 -4.60
C PHE A 67 2.51 -13.97 -4.94
N ASP A 68 2.50 -14.90 -3.96
CA ASP A 68 2.83 -16.31 -4.25
C ASP A 68 1.94 -16.86 -5.38
#